data_AF-A0A4Y3RQU5-F1
#
_entry.id   AF-A0A4Y3RQU5-F1
#
_cell.length_a   1.000
_cell.length_b   1.000
_cell.length_c   1.000
_cell.angle_alpha   90.00
_cell.angle_beta   90.00
_cell.angle_gamma   90.00
#
_symmetry.space_group_name_H-M   'P 1'
#
loop_
_entity.id
_entity.type
_entity.pdbx_description
1 polymer ?
#
loop_
_entity_poly.entity_id
_entity_poly.type
_entity_poly.pdbx_seq_one_letter_code
_entity_poly.pdbx_strand_id
1 'polypeptide(L)'
;MDDYYLEPIWAWTHRLPRRHAGQRLIEQWRTRHRDLLRAQERQQRPKAKSVSIALPPEQRRFIEQLDALIRTTGLEDGPWLLFGSRHSAIERYRAGETIPTEDTCGWLTDRLVAHSPDLDFAEVERRLTASAEVARAARARDRRAARAKRT
;
A
#
# COMPACT_ATOMS: atom_id res chain seq x y z
N MET A 1 11.33 -33.72 1.09
CA MET A 1 11.41 -33.84 2.55
C MET A 1 10.23 -33.06 3.09
N ASP A 2 9.21 -33.82 3.50
CA ASP A 2 7.89 -33.50 4.06
C ASP A 2 7.56 -32.05 4.48
N ASP A 3 6.68 -31.39 3.70
CA ASP A 3 5.87 -30.24 4.12
C ASP A 3 4.79 -30.61 5.17
N TYR A 4 4.67 -31.89 5.52
CA TYR A 4 3.67 -32.41 6.47
C TYR A 4 3.98 -32.06 7.94
N TYR A 5 5.18 -31.56 8.25
CA TYR A 5 5.60 -31.23 9.63
C TYR A 5 5.41 -29.75 10.00
N LEU A 6 4.84 -28.92 9.13
CA LEU A 6 4.64 -27.49 9.39
C LEU A 6 3.26 -27.12 9.96
N GLU A 7 2.29 -28.03 9.99
CA GLU A 7 1.10 -27.84 10.82
C GLU A 7 1.36 -28.40 12.22
N PRO A 8 1.38 -27.57 13.28
CA PRO A 8 1.34 -28.12 14.63
C PRO A 8 0.08 -29.00 14.75
N ILE A 9 0.20 -30.12 15.47
CA ILE A 9 -0.77 -31.23 15.57
C ILE A 9 -2.14 -30.73 16.06
N TRP A 10 -2.93 -30.12 15.17
CA TRP A 10 -4.22 -29.50 15.48
C TRP A 10 -5.35 -30.26 14.76
N ALA A 11 -5.08 -31.48 14.30
CA ALA A 11 -6.06 -32.34 13.64
C ALA A 11 -7.31 -32.62 14.52
N TRP A 12 -7.16 -32.54 15.85
CA TRP A 12 -8.28 -32.63 16.79
C TRP A 12 -9.34 -31.53 16.60
N THR A 13 -8.97 -30.41 16.00
CA THR A 13 -9.84 -29.24 15.83
C THR A 13 -10.95 -29.46 14.79
N HIS A 14 -10.75 -30.42 13.86
CA HIS A 14 -11.79 -30.89 12.94
C HIS A 14 -12.94 -31.62 13.64
N ARG A 15 -12.75 -32.02 14.91
CA ARG A 15 -13.79 -32.65 15.74
C ARG A 15 -14.65 -31.62 16.48
N LEU A 16 -14.30 -30.33 16.42
CA LEU A 16 -15.10 -29.27 17.04
C LEU A 16 -16.34 -28.92 16.18
N PRO A 17 -17.47 -28.56 16.80
CA PRO A 17 -18.63 -28.03 16.07
C PRO A 17 -18.29 -26.77 15.26
N ARG A 18 -18.93 -26.60 14.09
CA ARG A 18 -18.68 -25.51 13.12
C ARG A 18 -18.78 -24.07 13.64
N ARG A 19 -19.32 -23.86 14.84
CA ARG A 19 -19.46 -22.53 15.47
C ARG A 19 -18.72 -22.42 16.80
N HIS A 20 -17.90 -23.40 17.13
CA HIS A 20 -17.15 -23.42 18.38
C HIS A 20 -16.08 -22.31 18.37
N ALA A 21 -15.96 -21.56 19.46
CA ALA A 21 -15.01 -20.45 19.57
C ALA A 21 -13.56 -20.87 19.28
N GLY A 22 -13.21 -22.12 19.58
CA GLY A 22 -11.93 -22.72 19.23
C GLY A 22 -11.61 -22.66 17.73
N GLN A 23 -12.59 -22.90 16.84
CA GLN A 23 -12.36 -22.84 15.39
C GLN A 23 -11.96 -21.44 14.92
N ARG A 24 -12.62 -20.39 15.45
CA ARG A 24 -12.27 -19.00 15.14
C ARG A 24 -10.85 -18.64 15.61
N LEU A 25 -10.48 -19.07 16.82
CA LEU A 25 -9.14 -18.82 17.36
C LEU A 25 -8.05 -19.46 16.50
N ILE A 26 -8.34 -20.64 15.94
CA ILE A 26 -7.42 -21.37 15.07
C ILE A 26 -7.24 -20.67 13.72
N GLU A 27 -8.32 -20.20 13.11
CA GLU A 27 -8.25 -19.42 11.87
C GLU A 27 -7.47 -18.12 12.06
N GLN A 28 -7.69 -17.43 13.18
CA GLN A 28 -6.93 -16.24 13.55
C GLN A 28 -5.44 -16.55 13.73
N TRP A 29 -5.11 -17.65 14.43
CA TRP A 29 -3.73 -18.08 14.59
C TRP A 29 -3.08 -18.45 13.25
N ARG A 30 -3.76 -19.23 12.40
CA ARG A 30 -3.26 -19.61 11.05
C ARG A 30 -2.98 -18.39 10.19
N THR A 31 -3.87 -17.40 10.22
CA THR A 31 -3.69 -16.13 9.49
C THR A 31 -2.46 -15.39 10.00
N ARG A 32 -2.36 -15.19 11.32
CA ARG A 32 -1.23 -14.51 11.96
C ARG A 32 0.11 -15.23 11.71
N HIS A 33 0.12 -16.55 11.80
CA HIS A 33 1.32 -17.36 11.56
C HIS A 33 1.76 -17.28 10.10
N ARG A 34 0.82 -17.34 9.15
CA ARG A 34 1.11 -17.16 7.72
C ARG A 34 1.70 -15.77 7.44
N ASP A 35 1.15 -14.73 8.06
CA ASP A 35 1.67 -13.37 7.91
C ASP A 35 3.07 -13.21 8.50
N LEU A 36 3.34 -13.85 9.64
CA LEU A 36 4.67 -13.89 10.26
C LEU A 36 5.69 -14.62 9.36
N LEU A 37 5.33 -15.79 8.83
CA LEU A 37 6.19 -16.53 7.89
C LEU A 37 6.49 -15.71 6.64
N ARG A 38 5.48 -15.06 6.05
CA ARG A 38 5.67 -14.15 4.91
C ARG A 38 6.57 -12.96 5.25
N ALA A 39 6.45 -12.41 6.47
CA ALA A 39 7.32 -11.33 6.93
C ALA A 39 8.78 -11.80 7.08
N GLN A 40 8.99 -13.01 7.59
CA GLN A 40 10.31 -13.64 7.73
C GLN A 40 10.95 -13.96 6.37
N GLU A 41 10.20 -14.52 5.42
CA GLU A 41 10.67 -14.75 4.04
C GLU A 41 11.10 -13.44 3.35
N ARG A 42 10.38 -12.34 3.59
CA ARG A 42 10.74 -11.01 3.06
C ARG A 42 12.05 -10.48 3.63
N GLN A 43 12.40 -10.84 4.87
CA GLN A 43 13.69 -10.46 5.49
C GLN A 43 14.86 -11.25 4.90
N GLN A 44 14.64 -12.50 4.48
CA GLN A 44 15.68 -13.37 3.94
C GLN A 44 16.04 -13.09 2.48
N ARG A 45 15.18 -12.40 1.72
CA ARG A 45 15.50 -12.02 0.35
C ARG A 45 16.46 -10.83 0.34
N PRO A 46 17.64 -10.91 -0.30
CA PRO A 46 18.52 -9.77 -0.43
C PRO A 46 17.76 -8.63 -1.11
N LYS A 47 17.67 -7.48 -0.43
CA LYS A 47 17.08 -6.27 -1.02
C LYS A 47 17.85 -5.98 -2.30
N ALA A 48 17.15 -5.98 -3.44
CA ALA A 48 17.76 -5.59 -4.71
C ALA A 48 18.47 -4.24 -4.55
N LYS A 49 19.69 -4.11 -5.10
CA LYS A 49 20.47 -2.86 -5.02
C LYS A 49 19.56 -1.69 -5.39
N SER A 50 19.46 -0.72 -4.49
CA SER A 50 18.68 0.51 -4.73
C SER A 50 19.18 1.14 -6.02
N VAL A 51 18.31 1.19 -7.03
CA VAL A 51 18.58 1.94 -8.25
C VAL A 51 18.02 3.33 -8.01
N SER A 52 18.91 4.30 -7.86
CA SER A 52 18.52 5.71 -7.92
C SER A 52 18.05 5.98 -9.34
N ILE A 53 16.74 6.17 -9.51
CA ILE A 53 16.10 6.52 -10.77
C ILE A 53 15.48 7.88 -10.51
N ALA A 54 15.71 8.82 -11.43
CA ALA A 54 15.07 10.12 -11.38
C ALA A 54 13.55 9.96 -11.27
N LEU A 55 12.90 10.90 -10.59
CA LEU A 55 11.46 10.88 -10.42
C LEU A 55 10.78 11.02 -11.80
N PRO A 56 9.99 10.03 -12.26
CA PRO A 56 9.33 10.11 -13.57
C PRO A 56 8.39 11.32 -13.63
N PRO A 57 8.25 11.99 -14.79
CA PRO A 57 7.29 13.10 -14.96
C PRO A 57 5.86 12.74 -14.52
N GLU A 58 5.44 11.51 -14.75
CA GLU A 58 4.14 10.98 -14.37
C GLU A 58 3.96 10.94 -12.84
N GLN A 59 5.02 10.60 -12.11
CA GLN A 59 5.00 10.62 -10.65
C GLN A 59 4.99 12.05 -10.11
N ARG A 60 5.68 12.99 -10.75
CA ARG A 60 5.59 14.43 -10.41
C ARG A 60 4.17 14.96 -10.56
N ARG A 61 3.51 14.66 -11.68
CA ARG A 61 2.10 15.04 -11.91
C ARG A 61 1.15 14.49 -10.85
N PHE A 62 1.36 13.24 -10.44
CA PHE A 62 0.60 12.64 -9.33
C PHE A 62 0.80 13.42 -8.03
N ILE A 63 2.05 13.77 -7.68
CA ILE A 63 2.37 14.53 -6.47
C ILE A 63 1.74 15.92 -6.52
N GLU A 64 1.88 16.64 -7.63
CA GLU A 64 1.27 17.95 -7.85
C GLU A 64 -0.26 17.91 -7.67
N GLN A 65 -0.90 16.85 -8.18
CA GLN A 65 -2.34 16.65 -8.01
C GLN A 65 -2.71 16.35 -6.55
N LEU A 66 -1.95 15.50 -5.86
CA LEU A 66 -2.17 15.20 -4.44
C LEU A 66 -2.00 16.46 -3.59
N ASP A 67 -0.94 17.23 -3.81
CA ASP A 67 -0.70 18.48 -3.11
C ASP A 67 -1.80 19.50 -3.38
N ALA A 68 -2.29 19.59 -4.63
CA ALA A 68 -3.42 20.47 -4.96
C ALA A 68 -4.68 20.10 -4.17
N LEU A 69 -5.00 18.81 -4.07
CA LEU A 69 -6.15 18.34 -3.28
C LEU A 69 -5.95 18.55 -1.77
N ILE A 70 -4.73 18.45 -1.25
CA ILE A 70 -4.46 18.79 0.14
C ILE A 70 -4.72 20.28 0.39
N ARG A 71 -4.27 21.16 -0.52
CA ARG A 71 -4.51 22.61 -0.40
C ARG A 71 -6.00 22.97 -0.39
N THR A 72 -6.85 22.27 -1.15
CA THR A 72 -8.30 22.56 -1.14
C THR A 72 -8.96 22.27 0.21
N THR A 73 -8.34 21.46 1.07
CA THR A 73 -8.85 21.22 2.44
C THR A 73 -8.50 22.33 3.43
N GLY A 74 -7.61 23.27 3.07
CA GLY A 74 -7.10 24.31 3.98
C GLY A 74 -6.16 23.79 5.09
N LEU A 75 -5.78 22.51 5.04
CA LEU A 75 -4.93 21.85 6.05
C LEU A 75 -3.52 21.56 5.52
N GLU A 76 -3.01 22.42 4.65
CA GLU A 76 -1.69 22.29 4.00
C GLU A 76 -0.51 22.35 4.98
N ASP A 77 -0.62 23.16 6.04
CA ASP A 77 0.37 23.25 7.12
C ASP A 77 0.15 22.19 8.22
N GLY A 78 -0.97 21.46 8.15
CA GLY A 78 -1.36 20.43 9.11
C GLY A 78 -1.85 19.13 8.49
N PRO A 79 -1.17 18.53 7.48
CA PRO A 79 -1.66 17.33 6.80
C PRO A 79 -1.75 16.10 7.72
N TRP A 80 -1.06 16.13 8.87
CA TRP A 80 -1.22 15.12 9.92
C TRP A 80 -2.64 15.09 10.52
N LEU A 81 -3.38 16.21 10.49
CA LEU A 81 -4.79 16.26 10.89
C LEU A 81 -5.70 15.53 9.90
N LEU A 82 -5.38 15.58 8.60
CA LEU A 82 -6.12 14.87 7.55
C LEU A 82 -5.88 13.36 7.58
N PHE A 83 -4.61 12.97 7.74
CA PHE A 83 -4.18 11.60 7.45
C PHE A 83 -3.83 10.77 8.68
N GLY A 84 -3.70 11.40 9.86
CA GLY A 84 -3.45 10.73 11.13
C GLY A 84 -2.26 9.75 11.07
N SER A 85 -2.51 8.49 11.43
CA SER A 85 -1.48 7.43 11.45
C SER A 85 -0.85 7.13 10.09
N ARG A 86 -1.47 7.54 8.98
CA ARG A 86 -0.94 7.37 7.63
C ARG A 86 -0.15 8.57 7.11
N HIS A 87 -0.01 9.64 7.90
CA HIS A 87 0.74 10.85 7.51
C HIS A 87 2.15 10.53 6.98
N SER A 88 2.88 9.63 7.66
CA SER A 88 4.21 9.22 7.22
C SER A 88 4.22 8.56 5.83
N ALA A 89 3.18 7.82 5.46
CA ALA A 89 3.06 7.25 4.13
C ALA A 89 2.81 8.35 3.08
N ILE A 90 2.04 9.38 3.44
CA ILE A 90 1.72 10.50 2.54
C ILE A 90 2.96 11.33 2.25
N GLU A 91 3.75 11.65 3.28
CA GLU A 91 5.03 12.34 3.09
C GLU A 91 5.97 11.57 2.16
N ARG A 92 5.96 10.22 2.22
CA ARG A 92 6.73 9.39 1.28
C ARG A 92 6.17 9.41 -0.14
N TYR A 93 4.86 9.61 -0.32
CA TYR A 93 4.27 9.82 -1.64
C TYR A 93 4.70 11.18 -2.19
N ARG A 94 4.59 12.24 -1.38
CA ARG A 94 4.98 13.62 -1.73
C ARG A 94 6.47 13.76 -2.02
N ALA A 95 7.32 13.05 -1.28
CA ALA A 95 8.76 12.95 -1.55
C ALA A 95 9.11 12.07 -2.78
N GLY A 96 8.12 11.43 -3.41
CA GLY A 96 8.34 10.60 -4.59
C GLY A 96 9.04 9.25 -4.32
N GLU A 97 9.10 8.82 -3.07
CA GLU A 97 9.73 7.55 -2.70
C GLU A 97 8.88 6.36 -3.12
N THR A 98 7.58 6.47 -2.87
CA THR A 98 6.55 5.46 -3.12
C THR A 98 5.36 6.04 -3.87
N ILE A 99 4.56 5.17 -4.47
CA ILE A 99 3.31 5.54 -5.16
C ILE A 99 2.20 4.72 -4.50
N PRO A 100 1.05 5.32 -4.14
CA PRO A 100 -0.04 4.59 -3.50
C PRO A 100 -0.63 3.49 -4.40
N THR A 101 -1.23 2.50 -3.75
CA THR A 101 -2.08 1.49 -4.41
C THR A 101 -3.45 2.09 -4.71
N GLU A 102 -4.24 1.41 -5.54
CA GLU A 102 -5.64 1.74 -5.80
C GLU A 102 -6.46 1.86 -4.50
N ASP A 103 -6.41 0.85 -3.63
CA ASP A 103 -7.06 0.92 -2.30
C ASP A 103 -6.62 2.13 -1.47
N THR A 104 -5.35 2.52 -1.59
CA THR A 104 -4.83 3.69 -0.89
C THR A 104 -5.33 4.99 -1.51
N CYS A 105 -5.54 5.03 -2.83
CA CYS A 105 -6.14 6.16 -3.53
C CYS A 105 -7.61 6.34 -3.14
N GLY A 106 -8.38 5.25 -3.03
CA GLY A 106 -9.76 5.29 -2.51
C GLY A 106 -9.80 5.84 -1.08
N TRP A 107 -8.92 5.32 -0.20
CA TRP A 107 -8.80 5.85 1.17
C TRP A 107 -8.38 7.32 1.23
N LEU A 108 -7.46 7.77 0.36
CA LEU A 108 -7.07 9.17 0.27
C LEU A 108 -8.24 10.06 -0.14
N THR A 109 -9.00 9.62 -1.12
CA THR A 109 -10.17 10.34 -1.64
C THR A 109 -11.21 10.54 -0.55
N ASP A 110 -11.58 9.48 0.17
CA ASP A 110 -12.51 9.54 1.31
C ASP A 110 -12.08 10.61 2.33
N ARG A 111 -10.79 10.65 2.68
CA ARG A 111 -10.25 11.63 3.63
C ARG A 111 -10.26 13.06 3.11
N LEU A 112 -9.92 13.26 1.85
CA LEU A 112 -9.86 14.59 1.23
C LEU A 112 -11.27 15.18 1.07
N VAL A 113 -12.22 14.38 0.58
CA VAL A 113 -13.62 14.81 0.38
C VAL A 113 -14.29 15.11 1.72
N ALA A 114 -14.02 14.33 2.77
CA ALA A 114 -14.56 14.58 4.11
C ALA A 114 -14.19 15.97 4.68
N HIS A 115 -13.10 16.58 4.19
CA HIS A 115 -12.63 17.90 4.62
C HIS A 115 -12.81 19.00 3.55
N SER A 116 -13.37 18.64 2.39
CA SER A 116 -13.60 19.56 1.28
C SER A 116 -14.88 19.13 0.56
N PRO A 117 -16.06 19.49 1.07
CA PRO A 117 -17.35 19.00 0.59
C PRO A 117 -17.67 19.41 -0.86
N ASP A 118 -16.95 20.39 -1.41
CA ASP A 118 -17.07 20.81 -2.82
C ASP A 118 -16.40 19.85 -3.81
N LEU A 119 -15.67 18.84 -3.31
CA LEU A 119 -15.04 17.83 -4.15
C LEU A 119 -16.02 16.70 -4.47
N ASP A 120 -16.18 16.40 -5.76
CA ASP A 120 -16.85 15.19 -6.21
C ASP A 120 -15.96 13.96 -5.94
N PHE A 121 -16.41 13.09 -5.05
CA PHE A 121 -15.73 11.85 -4.69
C PHE A 121 -15.38 11.00 -5.91
N ALA A 122 -16.33 10.77 -6.81
CA ALA A 122 -16.13 9.86 -7.94
C ALA A 122 -15.07 10.41 -8.90
N GLU A 123 -15.09 11.73 -9.13
CA GLU A 123 -14.11 12.38 -9.98
C GLU A 123 -12.72 12.41 -9.35
N VAL A 124 -12.61 12.72 -8.06
CA VAL A 124 -11.34 12.73 -7.34
C VAL A 124 -10.73 11.32 -7.31
N GLU A 125 -11.52 10.30 -7.01
CA GLU A 125 -11.05 8.92 -6.91
C GLU A 125 -10.55 8.44 -8.27
N ARG A 126 -11.35 8.63 -9.32
CA ARG A 126 -10.99 8.29 -10.70
C ARG A 126 -9.68 8.96 -11.11
N ARG A 127 -9.53 10.26 -10.84
CA ARG A 127 -8.32 11.02 -11.21
C ARG A 127 -7.10 10.59 -10.40
N LEU A 128 -7.23 10.37 -9.10
CA LEU A 128 -6.10 9.95 -8.24
C LEU A 128 -5.64 8.54 -8.62
N THR A 129 -6.58 7.61 -8.81
CA THR A 129 -6.27 6.23 -9.18
C THR A 129 -5.60 6.17 -10.55
N ALA A 130 -6.17 6.84 -11.57
CA ALA A 130 -5.58 6.85 -12.91
C ALA A 130 -4.18 7.47 -12.94
N SER A 131 -3.96 8.58 -12.24
CA SER A 131 -2.63 9.22 -12.17
C SER A 131 -1.62 8.34 -11.43
N ALA A 132 -2.02 7.67 -10.33
CA ALA A 132 -1.17 6.73 -9.61
C ALA A 132 -0.82 5.50 -10.45
N GLU A 133 -1.75 4.99 -11.26
CA GLU A 133 -1.49 3.90 -12.21
C GLU A 133 -0.44 4.27 -13.25
N VAL A 134 -0.61 5.43 -13.90
CA VAL A 134 0.32 5.93 -14.91
C VAL A 134 1.71 6.14 -14.28
N ALA A 135 1.79 6.69 -13.08
CA ALA A 135 3.04 6.85 -12.33
C ALA A 135 3.70 5.50 -12.01
N ARG A 136 2.92 4.49 -11.57
CA ARG A 136 3.43 3.13 -11.31
C ARG A 136 3.99 2.49 -12.57
N ALA A 137 3.27 2.60 -13.69
CA ALA A 137 3.68 2.06 -14.99
C ALA A 137 4.98 2.72 -15.48
N ALA A 138 5.08 4.05 -15.40
CA ALA A 138 6.29 4.80 -15.76
C ALA A 138 7.50 4.38 -14.91
N ARG A 139 7.32 4.26 -13.59
CA ARG A 139 8.39 3.82 -12.69
C ARG A 139 8.82 2.38 -12.94
N ALA A 140 7.89 1.50 -13.33
CA ALA A 140 8.22 0.14 -13.75
C ALA A 140 9.01 0.14 -15.07
N ARG A 141 8.60 0.94 -16.06
CA ARG A 141 9.31 1.13 -17.34
C ARG A 141 10.74 1.61 -17.12
N ASP A 142 10.93 2.67 -16.32
CA ASP A 142 12.26 3.23 -16.05
C ASP A 142 13.15 2.25 -15.26
N ARG A 143 12.57 1.50 -14.31
CA ARG A 143 13.28 0.43 -13.61
C ARG A 143 13.75 -0.67 -14.55
N ARG A 144 12.93 -1.07 -15.52
CA ARG A 144 13.33 -2.06 -16.54
C ARG A 144 14.44 -1.53 -17.42
N ALA A 145 14.33 -0.30 -17.91
CA ALA A 145 15.36 0.34 -18.73
C ALA A 145 16.71 0.49 -17.98
N ALA A 146 16.68 0.89 -16.71
CA ALA A 146 17.88 1.02 -15.88
C ALA A 146 18.56 -0.33 -15.59
N ARG A 147 17.77 -1.42 -15.51
CA ARG A 147 18.32 -2.78 -15.37
C ARG A 147 18.92 -3.28 -16.68
N ALA A 148 18.27 -3.03 -17.81
CA ALA A 148 18.78 -3.44 -19.12
C ALA A 148 20.16 -2.83 -19.42
N LYS A 149 20.39 -1.55 -19.10
CA LYS A 149 21.68 -0.85 -19.28
C LYS A 149 22.85 -1.39 -18.44
N ARG A 150 22.59 -2.29 -17.48
CA ARG A 150 23.61 -2.91 -16.61
C ARG A 150 24.10 -4.28 -17.12
N THR A 151 23.42 -4.83 -18.11
CA THR A 151 23.73 -6.10 -18.77
C THR A 151 24.45 -5.80 -20.07
#